data_AF-A0A653CFW7-F1
#
_entry.id   AF-A0A653CFW7-F1
#
_cell.length_a   1.000
_cell.length_b   1.000
_cell.length_c   1.000
_cell.angle_alpha   90.00
_cell.angle_beta   90.00
_cell.angle_gamma   90.00
#
_symmetry.space_group_name_H-M   'P 1'
#
loop_
_entity.id
_entity.type
_entity.pdbx_description
1 polymer ?
#
loop_
_entity_poly.entity_id
_entity_poly.type
_entity_poly.pdbx_seq_one_letter_code
_entity_poly.pdbx_strand_id
1 'polypeptide(L)'
;MSDSFDSFTSGLDTKGAEKELQEFLMVEKQKAQFNAQIHEFNDICWDKCVDKPSNKLDSKTETCLSNCVDRFIDVSLLITNRFAQMLQKSGGM
;
A
#
# COMPACT_ATOMS: atom_id res chain seq x y z
N MET A 1 -32.04 -7.44 -31.03
CA MET A 1 -31.99 -7.13 -29.58
C MET A 1 -30.59 -6.82 -29.07
N SER A 2 -29.52 -7.07 -29.84
CA SER A 2 -28.15 -6.60 -29.58
C SER A 2 -27.90 -5.16 -30.03
N ASP A 3 -28.58 -4.70 -31.09
CA ASP A 3 -28.22 -3.45 -31.78
C ASP A 3 -28.73 -2.17 -31.10
N SER A 4 -29.60 -2.30 -30.09
CA SER A 4 -30.13 -1.16 -29.31
C SER A 4 -29.25 -0.81 -28.10
N PHE A 5 -28.39 -1.71 -27.65
CA PHE A 5 -27.45 -1.45 -26.55
C PHE A 5 -26.24 -0.63 -27.02
N ASP A 6 -25.73 -0.92 -28.22
CA ASP A 6 -24.63 -0.15 -28.86
C ASP A 6 -24.99 1.29 -29.22
N SER A 7 -26.28 1.60 -29.42
CA SER A 7 -26.69 2.96 -29.75
C SER A 7 -26.71 3.90 -28.53
N PHE A 8 -26.84 3.36 -27.30
CA PHE A 8 -26.82 4.15 -26.07
C PHE A 8 -25.38 4.47 -25.61
N THR A 9 -24.41 3.63 -25.97
CA THR A 9 -22.99 3.84 -25.63
C THR A 9 -22.30 4.85 -26.55
N SER A 10 -22.80 5.07 -27.77
CA SER A 10 -22.17 5.99 -28.75
C SER A 10 -22.29 7.50 -28.42
N GLY A 11 -23.11 7.86 -27.43
CA GLY A 11 -23.33 9.26 -27.00
C GLY A 11 -22.63 9.66 -25.69
N LEU A 12 -21.97 8.72 -25.01
CA LEU A 12 -21.10 9.06 -23.87
C LEU A 12 -19.70 9.32 -24.42
N ASP A 13 -19.09 10.44 -24.06
CA ASP A 13 -17.66 10.72 -24.21
C ASP A 13 -16.84 9.61 -23.51
N THR A 14 -16.72 8.46 -24.17
CA THR A 14 -16.21 7.22 -23.58
C THR A 14 -14.73 7.37 -23.25
N LYS A 15 -14.01 8.18 -24.05
CA LYS A 15 -12.59 8.51 -23.83
C LYS A 15 -12.36 9.35 -22.57
N GLY A 16 -13.28 10.25 -22.24
CA GLY A 16 -13.21 11.06 -21.01
C GLY A 16 -13.49 10.21 -19.78
N ALA A 17 -14.56 9.43 -19.83
CA ALA A 17 -14.96 8.52 -18.75
C ALA A 17 -13.95 7.40 -18.50
N GLU A 18 -13.32 6.85 -19.54
CA GLU A 18 -12.29 5.80 -19.42
C GLU A 18 -11.01 6.33 -18.74
N LYS A 19 -10.59 7.55 -19.07
CA LYS A 19 -9.44 8.19 -18.44
C LYS A 19 -9.72 8.51 -16.96
N GLU A 20 -10.89 9.04 -16.65
CA GLU A 20 -11.31 9.33 -15.27
C GLU A 20 -11.41 8.03 -14.44
N LEU A 21 -11.98 6.97 -15.01
CA LEU A 21 -12.02 5.66 -14.37
C LEU A 21 -10.61 5.09 -14.12
N GLN A 22 -9.70 5.23 -15.09
CA GLN A 22 -8.33 4.76 -14.93
C GLN A 22 -7.62 5.53 -13.80
N GLU A 23 -7.78 6.85 -13.73
CA GLU A 23 -7.23 7.67 -12.64
C GLU A 23 -7.82 7.26 -11.28
N PHE A 24 -9.13 7.07 -11.20
CA PHE A 24 -9.80 6.58 -10.01
C PHE A 24 -9.27 5.21 -9.56
N LEU A 25 -9.15 4.25 -10.48
CA LEU A 25 -8.62 2.92 -10.19
C LEU A 25 -7.18 2.95 -9.69
N MET A 26 -6.34 3.84 -10.22
CA MET A 26 -4.96 4.00 -9.75
C MET A 26 -4.93 4.50 -8.31
N VAL A 27 -5.75 5.50 -7.96
CA VAL A 27 -5.84 6.04 -6.60
C VAL A 27 -6.37 4.99 -5.62
N GLU A 28 -7.45 4.30 -5.97
CA GLU A 28 -8.03 3.28 -5.11
C GLU A 28 -7.09 2.08 -4.92
N LYS A 29 -6.33 1.70 -5.95
CA LYS A 29 -5.29 0.68 -5.82
C LYS A 29 -4.20 1.10 -4.84
N GLN A 30 -3.71 2.35 -4.92
CA GLN A 30 -2.72 2.86 -3.98
C GLN A 30 -3.24 2.86 -2.54
N LYS A 31 -4.49 3.29 -2.32
CA LYS A 31 -5.15 3.23 -1.00
C LYS A 31 -5.25 1.80 -0.48
N ALA A 32 -5.66 0.85 -1.32
CA ALA A 32 -5.76 -0.56 -0.94
C ALA A 32 -4.39 -1.13 -0.54
N GLN A 33 -3.33 -0.82 -1.30
CA GLN A 33 -1.97 -1.24 -0.99
C GLN A 33 -1.45 -0.61 0.31
N PHE A 34 -1.77 0.66 0.56
CA PHE A 34 -1.40 1.34 1.80
C PHE A 34 -2.12 0.74 3.01
N ASN A 35 -3.42 0.46 2.91
CA ASN A 35 -4.16 -0.21 3.98
C ASN A 35 -3.62 -1.62 4.25
N ALA A 36 -3.24 -2.37 3.21
CA ALA A 36 -2.60 -3.67 3.39
C ALA A 36 -1.28 -3.58 4.18
N GLN A 37 -0.47 -2.54 3.93
CA GLN A 37 0.75 -2.29 4.73
C GLN A 37 0.43 -1.91 6.18
N ILE A 38 -0.62 -1.12 6.42
CA ILE A 38 -1.08 -0.83 7.78
C ILE A 38 -1.45 -2.12 8.51
N HIS A 39 -2.18 -3.03 7.86
CA HIS A 39 -2.54 -4.31 8.46
C HIS A 39 -1.31 -5.16 8.79
N GLU A 40 -0.34 -5.23 7.88
CA GLU A 40 0.94 -5.93 8.14
C GLU A 40 1.69 -5.32 9.33
N PHE A 41 1.76 -3.99 9.42
CA PHE A 41 2.40 -3.32 10.56
C PHE A 41 1.65 -3.57 11.86
N ASN A 42 0.31 -3.59 11.83
CA ASN A 42 -0.48 -3.93 13.00
C ASN A 42 -0.16 -5.33 13.49
N ASP A 43 -0.13 -6.33 12.59
CA ASP A 43 0.14 -7.72 12.99
C ASP A 43 1.55 -7.87 13.57
N ILE A 44 2.57 -7.33 12.90
CA ILE A 44 3.96 -7.39 13.37
C ILE A 44 4.13 -6.64 14.69
N CYS A 45 3.69 -5.38 14.76
CA CYS A 45 3.96 -4.53 15.91
C CYS A 45 3.08 -4.90 17.10
N TRP A 46 1.91 -5.48 16.88
CA TRP A 46 1.10 -6.06 17.95
C TRP A 46 1.88 -7.14 18.69
N ASP A 47 2.40 -8.13 17.97
CA ASP A 47 3.16 -9.25 18.55
C ASP A 47 4.47 -8.80 19.24
N LYS A 48 5.06 -7.68 18.81
CA LYS A 48 6.30 -7.15 19.38
C LYS A 48 6.10 -6.24 20.58
N CYS A 49 5.04 -5.43 20.57
CA CYS A 49 4.89 -4.33 21.53
C CYS A 49 3.76 -4.53 22.52
N VAL A 50 2.75 -5.36 22.22
CA VAL A 50 1.56 -5.53 23.06
C VAL A 50 1.60 -6.88 23.77
N ASP A 51 2.05 -6.88 25.03
CA ASP A 51 2.06 -8.07 25.88
C ASP A 51 0.67 -8.33 26.51
N LYS A 52 0.09 -7.29 27.12
CA LYS A 52 -1.22 -7.37 27.78
C LYS A 52 -2.17 -6.28 27.25
N PRO A 53 -3.30 -6.65 26.64
CA PRO A 53 -4.31 -5.68 26.24
C PRO A 53 -4.81 -4.89 27.44
N SER A 54 -4.95 -3.57 27.27
CA SER A 54 -5.44 -2.64 28.27
C SER A 54 -6.42 -1.67 27.62
N ASN A 55 -7.26 -1.01 28.43
CA ASN A 55 -8.21 0.01 27.96
C ASN A 55 -7.51 1.25 27.38
N LYS A 56 -6.22 1.41 27.64
CA LYS A 56 -5.37 2.50 27.14
C LYS A 56 -3.97 1.97 26.86
N LEU A 57 -3.31 2.51 25.84
CA LEU A 57 -1.90 2.31 25.61
C LEU A 57 -1.12 3.10 26.68
N ASP A 58 -0.23 2.43 27.40
CA ASP A 58 0.74 3.11 28.24
C ASP A 58 1.86 3.73 27.38
N SER A 59 2.59 4.68 27.94
CA SER A 59 3.64 5.43 27.22
C SER A 59 4.75 4.54 26.66
N LYS A 60 5.06 3.41 27.31
CA LYS A 60 6.07 2.46 26.82
C LYS A 60 5.54 1.70 25.60
N THR A 61 4.29 1.27 25.63
CA THR A 61 3.63 0.61 24.51
C THR A 61 3.49 1.55 23.31
N GLU A 62 3.07 2.80 23.53
CA GLU A 62 3.00 3.84 22.49
C GLU A 62 4.37 4.09 21.84
N THR A 63 5.41 4.27 22.66
CA THR A 63 6.79 4.46 22.18
C THR A 63 7.28 3.24 21.40
N CYS A 64 6.94 2.02 21.85
CA CYS A 64 7.31 0.79 21.15
C CYS A 64 6.66 0.72 19.76
N LEU A 65 5.36 1.00 19.65
CA LEU A 65 4.63 0.97 18.39
C LEU A 65 5.21 1.95 17.36
N SER A 66 5.46 3.20 17.75
CA SER A 66 6.09 4.20 16.87
C SER A 66 7.45 3.73 16.37
N ASN A 67 8.30 3.25 17.29
CA ASN A 67 9.62 2.73 16.91
C ASN A 67 9.51 1.48 16.03
N CYS A 68 8.56 0.58 16.28
CA CYS A 68 8.39 -0.65 15.52
C CYS A 68 8.13 -0.35 14.04
N VAL A 69 7.18 0.55 13.75
CA VAL A 69 6.85 0.97 12.39
C VAL A 69 8.04 1.68 11.73
N ASP A 70 8.65 2.66 12.42
CA ASP A 70 9.80 3.41 11.90
C ASP A 70 10.99 2.49 11.56
N ARG A 71 11.33 1.56 12.47
CA ARG A 71 12.42 0.60 12.25
C ARG A 71 12.10 -0.36 11.10
N PHE A 72 10.85 -0.79 10.96
CA PHE A 72 10.44 -1.69 9.87
C PHE A 72 10.61 -1.00 8.51
N ILE A 73 10.15 0.25 8.38
CA ILE A 73 10.28 1.03 7.15
C ILE A 73 11.75 1.28 6.82
N ASP A 74 12.55 1.74 7.80
CA ASP A 74 13.98 2.02 7.62
C ASP A 74 14.74 0.79 7.11
N VAL A 75 14.52 -0.36 7.74
CA VAL A 75 15.19 -1.61 7.39
C VAL A 75 14.71 -2.12 6.03
N SER A 76 13.42 -2.05 5.74
CA SER A 76 12.86 -2.46 4.45
C SER A 76 13.44 -1.65 3.29
N LEU A 77 13.58 -0.33 3.48
CA LEU A 77 14.19 0.55 2.48
C LEU A 77 15.69 0.26 2.33
N LEU A 78 16.40 0.07 3.44
CA LEU A 78 17.83 -0.28 3.42
C LEU A 78 18.08 -1.58 2.65
N ILE A 79 17.31 -2.62 2.95
CA ILE A 79 17.41 -3.94 2.29
C ILE A 79 17.10 -3.80 0.80
N THR A 80 15.99 -3.17 0.44
CA THR A 80 15.57 -3.00 -0.96
C THR A 80 16.60 -2.23 -1.76
N ASN A 81 17.13 -1.12 -1.22
CA ASN A 81 18.18 -0.34 -1.87
C ASN A 81 19.47 -1.13 -2.05
N ARG A 82 19.85 -1.93 -1.05
CA ARG A 82 21.05 -2.78 -1.14
C ARG A 82 20.89 -3.82 -2.24
N PHE A 83 19.74 -4.48 -2.33
CA PHE A 83 19.46 -5.45 -3.39
C PHE A 83 19.45 -4.80 -4.77
N ALA A 84 18.81 -3.63 -4.93
CA ALA A 84 18.81 -2.90 -6.19
C ALA A 84 20.25 -2.56 -6.67
N GLN A 85 21.11 -2.11 -5.75
CA GLN A 85 22.52 -1.84 -6.06
C GLN A 85 23.29 -3.11 -6.46
N MET A 86 22.99 -4.25 -5.85
CA MET A 86 23.62 -5.53 -6.21
C MET A 86 23.20 -5.99 -7.61
N LEU A 87 21.91 -5.87 -7.95
CA LEU A 87 21.39 -6.24 -9.27
C LEU A 87 21.98 -5.37 -10.38
N GLN A 88 22.12 -4.07 -10.16
CA GLN A 88 22.78 -3.16 -11.10
C GLN A 88 24.24 -3.53 -11.36
N LYS A 89 24.95 -4.00 -10.33
CA LYS A 89 26.35 -4.43 -10.46
C LYS A 89 26.49 -5.80 -11.14
N SER A 90 25.54 -6.71 -10.96
CA SER A 90 25.57 -8.03 -11.59
C SER A 90 25.03 -8.06 -13.02
N GLY A 91 24.14 -7.13 -13.39
CA GLY A 91 23.58 -7.02 -14.75
C GLY A 91 24.39 -6.12 -15.70
N GLY A 92 25.57 -5.66 -15.28
CA GLY A 92 26.49 -4.82 -16.05
C GLY A 92 27.60 -5.60 -16.75
N MET A 93 27.28 -6.77 -17.32
CA MET A 93 28.05 -7.48 -18.36
C MET A 93 27.15 -7.72 -19.56
#